data_AF-A0A6L8UBA8-F1
#
_entry.id   AF-A0A6L8UBA8-F1
#
_cell.length_a   1.000
_cell.length_b   1.000
_cell.length_c   1.000
_cell.angle_alpha   90.00
_cell.angle_beta   90.00
_cell.angle_gamma   90.00
#
_symmetry.space_group_name_H-M   'P 1'
#
loop_
_entity.id
_entity.type
_entity.pdbx_description
1 polymer ?
#
loop_
_entity_poly.entity_id
_entity_poly.type
_entity_poly.pdbx_seq_one_letter_code
_entity_poly.pdbx_strand_id
1 'polypeptide(L)'
;QTDNELWNYAYNRRVLIISPTNLIAALKLIYDLWQREHQNKHAIEIAERGGRLYDKFVGFVDSLKTIGHHLDLSKESYEAAFKQLSTGSGNLVSQAQKIKMLGAKAKKSLSDSLLESTEDESTRALTEPE
;
A
#
# COMPACT_ATOMS: atom_id res chain seq x y z
N GLN A 1 44.12 61.04 -9.22
CA GLN A 1 42.96 61.19 -8.32
C GLN A 1 41.76 60.61 -9.04
N THR A 2 41.24 59.48 -8.57
CA THR A 2 39.98 58.91 -9.08
C THR A 2 38.87 59.87 -8.66
N ASP A 3 38.10 60.37 -9.61
CA ASP A 3 37.07 61.37 -9.34
C ASP A 3 35.91 60.73 -8.53
N ASN A 4 35.87 61.02 -7.23
CA ASN A 4 34.86 60.50 -6.31
C ASN A 4 33.45 60.96 -6.69
N GLU A 5 33.32 62.10 -7.38
CA GLU A 5 32.01 62.61 -7.81
C GLU A 5 31.40 61.73 -8.91
N LEU A 6 32.23 61.20 -9.82
CA LEU A 6 31.77 60.32 -10.90
C LEU A 6 31.24 58.98 -10.36
N TRP A 7 31.91 58.42 -9.37
CA TRP A 7 31.46 57.19 -8.70
C TRP A 7 30.12 57.36 -8.01
N ASN A 8 29.97 58.44 -7.22
CA ASN A 8 28.72 58.77 -6.55
C ASN A 8 27.59 59.03 -7.55
N TYR A 9 27.87 59.76 -8.64
CA TYR A 9 26.92 60.02 -9.71
C TYR A 9 26.42 58.73 -10.37
N ALA A 10 27.34 57.82 -10.73
CA ALA A 10 27.00 56.55 -11.35
C ALA A 10 26.21 55.65 -10.39
N TYR A 11 26.62 55.55 -9.13
CA TYR A 11 25.95 54.75 -8.11
C TYR A 11 24.52 55.24 -7.85
N ASN A 12 24.31 56.57 -7.75
CA ASN A 12 22.97 57.16 -7.61
C ASN A 12 22.05 56.84 -8.80
N ARG A 13 22.62 56.57 -9.98
CA ARG A 13 21.90 56.11 -11.17
C ARG A 13 21.85 54.60 -11.33
N ARG A 14 22.25 53.84 -10.30
CA ARG A 14 22.34 52.37 -10.29
C ARG A 14 23.29 51.81 -11.36
N VAL A 15 24.31 52.57 -11.72
CA VAL A 15 25.38 52.16 -12.64
C VAL A 15 26.65 51.90 -11.84
N LEU A 16 27.17 50.69 -11.94
CA LEU A 16 28.43 50.28 -11.31
C LEU A 16 29.56 50.40 -12.33
N ILE A 17 30.53 51.27 -12.05
CA ILE A 17 31.76 51.36 -12.84
C ILE A 17 32.67 50.23 -12.38
N ILE A 18 33.14 49.36 -13.27
CA ILE A 18 33.99 48.22 -12.87
C ILE A 18 35.09 47.99 -13.89
N SER A 19 36.24 47.47 -13.43
CA SER A 19 37.31 47.01 -14.34
C SER A 19 36.90 45.69 -15.01
N PRO A 20 37.51 45.33 -16.16
CA PRO A 20 37.19 44.07 -16.86
C PRO A 20 37.30 42.82 -15.97
N THR A 21 38.29 42.78 -15.07
CA THR A 21 38.47 41.67 -14.11
C THR A 21 37.32 41.61 -13.10
N ASN A 22 36.88 42.75 -12.58
CA ASN A 22 35.77 42.80 -11.61
C ASN A 22 34.42 42.48 -12.26
N LEU A 23 34.25 42.73 -13.56
CA LEU A 23 33.07 42.30 -14.33
C LEU A 23 32.93 40.77 -14.36
N ILE A 24 34.02 40.06 -14.66
CA ILE A 24 34.00 38.59 -14.70
C ILE A 24 33.62 38.03 -13.31
N ALA A 25 34.21 38.58 -12.23
CA ALA A 25 33.88 38.18 -10.88
C ALA A 25 32.40 38.45 -10.54
N ALA A 26 31.87 39.62 -10.89
CA ALA A 26 30.46 39.96 -10.66
C ALA A 26 29.50 39.05 -11.43
N LEU A 27 29.78 38.77 -12.70
CA LEU A 27 28.97 37.85 -13.52
C LEU A 27 29.00 36.42 -12.95
N LYS A 28 30.16 35.96 -12.49
CA LYS A 28 30.29 34.65 -11.84
C LYS A 28 29.47 34.57 -10.55
N LEU A 29 29.51 35.61 -9.72
CA LEU A 29 28.68 35.70 -8.52
C LEU A 29 27.19 35.65 -8.83
N ILE A 30 26.73 36.36 -9.88
CA ILE A 30 25.32 36.31 -10.31
C ILE A 30 24.94 34.90 -10.77
N TYR A 31 25.79 34.25 -11.56
CA TYR A 31 25.57 32.87 -12.01
C TYR A 31 25.47 31.90 -10.82
N ASP A 32 26.43 31.98 -9.88
CA ASP A 32 26.46 31.11 -8.70
C ASP A 32 25.23 31.38 -7.79
N LEU A 33 24.77 32.64 -7.71
CA LEU A 33 23.57 33.01 -6.97
C LEU A 33 22.30 32.39 -7.59
N TRP A 34 22.14 32.47 -8.92
CA TRP A 34 21.01 31.84 -9.61
C TRP A 34 21.04 30.32 -9.50
N GLN A 35 22.21 29.71 -9.60
CA GLN A 35 22.36 28.26 -9.44
C GLN A 35 21.96 27.83 -8.03
N ARG A 36 22.39 28.57 -7.00
CA ARG A 36 22.01 28.32 -5.61
C ARG A 36 20.51 28.49 -5.39
N GLU A 37 19.91 29.55 -5.92
CA GLU A 37 18.46 29.80 -5.82
C GLU A 37 17.66 28.67 -6.47
N HIS A 38 18.09 28.21 -7.65
CA HIS A 38 17.45 27.10 -8.34
C HIS A 38 17.54 25.79 -7.54
N GLN A 39 18.70 25.48 -6.97
CA GLN A 39 18.89 24.33 -6.09
C GLN A 39 18.02 24.42 -4.83
N ASN A 40 17.91 25.60 -4.24
CA ASN A 40 17.09 25.81 -3.04
C ASN A 40 15.61 25.56 -3.33
N LYS A 41 15.09 26.09 -4.46
CA LYS A 41 13.71 25.81 -4.91
C LYS A 41 13.45 24.33 -5.11
N HIS A 42 14.37 23.61 -5.75
CA HIS A 42 14.26 22.17 -5.93
C HIS A 42 14.28 21.41 -4.61
N ALA A 43 15.15 21.78 -3.67
CA ALA A 43 15.21 21.14 -2.36
C ALA A 43 13.88 21.28 -1.60
N ILE A 44 13.27 22.47 -1.65
CA ILE A 44 11.95 22.72 -1.04
C ILE A 44 10.87 21.87 -1.72
N GLU A 45 10.83 21.84 -3.05
CA GLU A 45 9.84 21.05 -3.79
C GLU A 45 10.00 19.55 -3.52
N ILE A 46 11.24 19.04 -3.46
CA ILE A 46 11.53 17.65 -3.11
C ILE A 46 11.03 17.34 -1.70
N ALA A 47 11.26 18.22 -0.72
CA ALA A 47 10.78 18.02 0.64
C ALA A 47 9.25 17.97 0.70
N GLU A 48 8.56 18.89 0.02
CA GLU A 48 7.10 18.93 -0.03
C GLU A 48 6.50 17.71 -0.74
N ARG A 49 7.08 17.30 -1.87
CA ARG A 49 6.69 16.06 -2.57
C ARG A 49 6.98 14.82 -1.73
N GLY A 50 8.10 14.80 -1.02
CA GLY A 50 8.49 13.73 -0.10
C GLY A 50 7.50 13.55 1.03
N GLY A 51 7.08 14.65 1.67
CA GLY A 51 6.04 14.63 2.72
C GLY A 51 4.72 14.06 2.20
N ARG A 52 4.22 14.59 1.07
CA ARG A 52 2.98 14.10 0.45
C ARG A 52 3.05 12.62 0.05
N LEU A 53 4.21 12.17 -0.44
CA LEU A 53 4.43 10.77 -0.79
C LEU A 53 4.38 9.90 0.46
N TYR A 54 5.01 10.32 1.55
CA TYR A 54 5.01 9.60 2.81
C TYR A 54 3.60 9.45 3.39
N ASP A 55 2.82 10.53 3.41
CA ASP A 55 1.43 10.49 3.89
C ASP A 55 0.58 9.50 3.08
N LYS A 56 0.71 9.53 1.74
CA LYS A 56 0.03 8.57 0.87
C LYS A 56 0.49 7.13 1.11
N PHE A 57 1.78 6.93 1.35
CA PHE A 57 2.34 5.61 1.63
C PHE A 57 1.76 5.03 2.93
N VAL A 58 1.68 5.84 3.99
CA VAL A 58 1.06 5.42 5.26
C VAL A 58 -0.41 5.05 5.06
N GLY A 59 -1.19 5.90 4.37
CA GLY A 59 -2.60 5.60 4.08
C GLY A 59 -2.78 4.33 3.23
N PHE A 60 -1.85 4.05 2.32
CA PHE A 60 -1.85 2.83 1.53
C PHE A 60 -1.57 1.58 2.40
N VAL A 61 -0.62 1.67 3.34
CA VAL A 61 -0.35 0.59 4.30
C VAL A 61 -1.59 0.25 5.13
N ASP A 62 -2.34 1.26 5.59
CA ASP A 62 -3.56 1.01 6.36
C ASP A 62 -4.69 0.43 5.50
N SER A 63 -4.76 0.81 4.23
CA SER A 63 -5.67 0.18 3.26
C SER A 63 -5.33 -1.31 3.09
N LEU A 64 -4.04 -1.66 2.99
CA LEU A 64 -3.61 -3.06 2.90
C LEU A 64 -3.91 -3.87 4.17
N LYS A 65 -3.74 -3.29 5.36
CA LYS A 65 -4.14 -3.95 6.62
C LYS A 65 -5.62 -4.26 6.64
N THR A 66 -6.45 -3.31 6.19
CA THR A 66 -7.91 -3.48 6.12
C THR A 66 -8.29 -4.62 5.17
N ILE A 67 -7.64 -4.69 4.00
CA ILE A 67 -7.82 -5.80 3.06
C ILE A 67 -7.43 -7.14 3.70
N GLY A 68 -6.28 -7.20 4.38
CA GLY A 68 -5.84 -8.39 5.10
C GLY A 68 -6.90 -8.88 6.09
N HIS A 69 -7.45 -7.98 6.89
CA HIS A 69 -8.53 -8.32 7.83
C HIS A 69 -9.78 -8.88 7.13
N HIS A 70 -10.21 -8.29 6.01
CA HIS A 70 -11.35 -8.80 5.26
C HIS A 70 -11.09 -10.16 4.63
N LEU A 71 -9.86 -10.46 4.23
CA LEU A 71 -9.49 -11.78 3.74
C LEU A 71 -9.58 -12.84 4.85
N ASP A 72 -9.12 -12.51 6.06
CA ASP A 72 -9.22 -13.41 7.21
C ASP A 72 -10.69 -13.70 7.56
N LEU A 73 -11.53 -12.67 7.60
CA LEU A 73 -12.98 -12.84 7.83
C LEU A 73 -13.64 -13.68 6.73
N SER A 74 -13.25 -13.47 5.48
CA SER A 74 -13.77 -14.25 4.35
C SER A 74 -13.36 -15.72 4.46
N LYS A 75 -12.12 -15.97 4.88
CA LYS A 75 -11.62 -17.32 5.13
C LYS A 75 -12.36 -18.00 6.27
N GLU A 76 -12.59 -17.29 7.38
CA GLU A 76 -13.38 -17.80 8.51
C GLU A 76 -14.81 -18.16 8.09
N SER A 77 -15.47 -17.27 7.33
CA SER A 77 -16.81 -17.55 6.80
C SER A 77 -16.83 -18.75 5.86
N TYR A 78 -15.79 -18.91 5.02
CA TYR A 78 -15.63 -20.06 4.15
C TYR A 78 -15.48 -21.35 4.96
N GLU A 79 -14.60 -21.36 5.97
CA GLU A 79 -14.38 -22.51 6.84
C GLU A 79 -15.64 -22.88 7.63
N ALA A 80 -16.39 -21.89 8.14
CA ALA A 80 -17.65 -22.12 8.82
C ALA A 80 -18.71 -22.74 7.89
N ALA A 81 -18.83 -22.24 6.66
CA ALA A 81 -19.73 -22.80 5.65
C ALA A 81 -19.32 -24.23 5.27
N PHE A 82 -18.02 -24.49 5.12
CA PHE A 82 -17.51 -25.81 4.80
C PHE A 82 -17.75 -26.80 5.95
N LYS A 83 -17.59 -26.38 7.22
CA LYS A 83 -17.99 -27.18 8.38
C LYS A 83 -19.46 -27.56 8.34
N GLN A 84 -20.36 -26.63 8.06
CA GLN A 84 -21.79 -26.95 7.95
C GLN A 84 -22.10 -27.91 6.80
N LEU A 85 -21.32 -27.83 5.72
CA LEU A 85 -21.46 -28.71 4.57
C LEU A 85 -20.99 -30.14 4.88
N SER A 86 -19.77 -30.31 5.41
CA SER A 86 -19.09 -31.62 5.47
C SER A 86 -18.57 -32.03 6.85
N THR A 87 -17.91 -31.20 7.65
CA THR A 87 -17.21 -31.70 8.87
C THR A 87 -17.96 -31.49 10.20
N GLY A 88 -19.02 -30.69 10.21
CA GLY A 88 -19.79 -30.37 11.41
C GLY A 88 -20.66 -31.53 11.91
N SER A 89 -20.99 -31.51 13.21
CA SER A 89 -21.99 -32.42 13.77
C SER A 89 -23.33 -32.18 13.09
N GLY A 90 -23.87 -33.22 12.45
CA GLY A 90 -25.10 -33.13 11.66
C GLY A 90 -24.95 -32.38 10.33
N ASN A 91 -23.74 -32.33 9.75
CA ASN A 91 -23.47 -31.70 8.46
C ASN A 91 -24.42 -32.16 7.34
N LEU A 92 -24.58 -31.29 6.34
CA LEU A 92 -25.54 -31.47 5.26
C LEU A 92 -25.27 -32.71 4.40
N VAL A 93 -23.99 -33.05 4.15
CA VAL A 93 -23.61 -34.23 3.35
C VAL A 93 -24.09 -35.51 4.03
N SER A 94 -23.79 -35.70 5.31
CA SER A 94 -24.23 -36.86 6.09
C SER A 94 -25.75 -36.96 6.20
N GLN A 95 -26.44 -35.83 6.39
CA GLN A 95 -27.91 -35.81 6.43
C GLN A 95 -28.52 -36.19 5.07
N ALA A 96 -28.00 -35.64 3.98
CA ALA A 96 -28.44 -35.97 2.63
C ALA A 96 -28.19 -37.44 2.28
N GLN A 97 -27.04 -38.00 2.67
CA GLN A 97 -26.74 -39.42 2.51
C GLN A 97 -27.71 -40.31 3.31
N LYS A 98 -27.98 -40.00 4.59
CA LYS A 98 -28.95 -40.72 5.41
C LYS A 98 -30.33 -40.76 4.76
N ILE A 99 -30.81 -39.62 4.25
CA ILE A 99 -32.09 -39.53 3.56
C ILE A 99 -32.11 -40.38 2.27
N LYS A 100 -31.01 -40.38 1.51
CA LYS A 100 -30.86 -41.24 0.33
C LYS A 100 -30.90 -42.73 0.69
N MET A 101 -30.21 -43.13 1.76
CA MET A 101 -30.25 -44.51 2.28
C MET A 101 -31.65 -44.95 2.73
N LEU A 102 -32.45 -44.02 3.26
CA LEU A 102 -33.85 -44.26 3.64
C LEU A 102 -34.82 -44.37 2.44
N GLY A 103 -34.33 -44.31 1.20
CA GLY A 103 -35.13 -44.57 0.00
C GLY A 103 -35.55 -43.32 -0.78
N ALA A 104 -35.01 -42.15 -0.47
CA ALA A 104 -35.25 -40.96 -1.29
C ALA A 104 -34.68 -41.11 -2.71
N LYS A 105 -35.51 -40.85 -3.73
CA LYS A 105 -35.12 -40.97 -5.13
C LYS A 105 -34.23 -39.81 -5.58
N ALA A 106 -32.92 -39.94 -5.40
CA ALA A 106 -31.92 -38.99 -5.91
C ALA A 106 -31.29 -39.50 -7.22
N LYS A 107 -31.36 -38.70 -8.30
CA LYS A 107 -30.79 -39.04 -9.62
C LYS A 107 -29.29 -38.78 -9.75
N LYS A 108 -28.71 -37.93 -8.89
CA LYS A 108 -27.28 -37.58 -8.88
C LYS A 108 -26.67 -37.93 -7.52
N SER A 109 -25.41 -38.36 -7.51
CA SER A 109 -24.61 -38.60 -6.31
C SER A 109 -23.59 -37.48 -6.10
N LEU A 110 -23.24 -37.22 -4.84
CA LEU A 110 -22.02 -36.48 -4.53
C LEU A 110 -20.79 -37.32 -4.91
N SER A 111 -19.68 -36.64 -5.17
CA SER A 111 -18.40 -37.28 -5.47
C SER A 111 -17.87 -38.05 -4.25
N ASP A 112 -17.29 -39.24 -4.49
CA ASP A 112 -16.82 -40.14 -3.44
C ASP A 112 -15.78 -39.49 -2.49
N SER A 113 -14.95 -38.57 -3.00
CA SER A 113 -13.96 -37.84 -2.20
C SER A 113 -14.55 -36.96 -1.09
N LEU A 114 -15.76 -36.43 -1.29
CA LEU A 114 -16.48 -35.64 -0.28
C LEU A 114 -17.24 -36.53 0.70
N LEU A 115 -17.43 -37.81 0.37
CA LEU A 115 -18.14 -38.77 1.21
C LEU A 115 -17.18 -39.46 2.17
N GLU A 116 -16.01 -39.90 1.68
CA GLU A 116 -14.93 -40.48 2.51
C GLU A 116 -14.46 -39.52 3.60
N SER A 117 -14.28 -38.24 3.27
CA SER A 117 -13.85 -37.22 4.23
C SER A 117 -14.85 -36.96 5.37
N THR A 118 -16.13 -37.28 5.16
CA THR A 118 -17.18 -37.25 6.19
C THR A 118 -17.26 -38.53 7.04
N GLU A 119 -16.93 -39.68 6.46
CA GLU A 119 -17.04 -41.00 7.12
C GLU A 119 -15.87 -41.25 8.09
N ASP A 120 -14.67 -40.78 7.76
CA ASP A 120 -13.49 -40.89 8.64
C ASP A 120 -13.65 -40.09 9.95
N GLU A 121 -14.31 -38.93 9.91
CA GLU A 121 -14.51 -38.08 11.09
C GLU A 121 -15.64 -38.59 12.00
N SER A 122 -16.71 -39.13 11.41
CA SER A 122 -17.81 -39.75 12.16
C SER A 122 -17.42 -41.10 12.79
N THR A 123 -16.47 -41.82 12.20
CA THR A 123 -15.90 -43.06 12.77
C THR A 123 -14.88 -42.77 13.89
N ARG A 124 -14.08 -41.70 13.78
CA ARG A 124 -13.21 -41.23 14.87
C ARG A 124 -13.99 -40.74 16.09
N ALA A 125 -15.08 -40.01 15.91
CA ALA A 125 -15.91 -39.52 17.02
C ALA A 125 -16.61 -40.66 17.81
N LEU A 126 -16.66 -41.88 17.28
CA LEU A 126 -17.25 -43.06 17.91
C LEU A 126 -16.19 -44.02 18.53
N THR A 127 -14.89 -43.74 18.38
CA THR A 127 -13.79 -44.64 18.79
C THR A 127 -12.88 -44.12 19.92
N GLU A 128 -13.11 -42.92 20.46
CA GLU A 128 -12.45 -42.46 21.70
C GLU A 128 -13.40 -42.58 22.92
N PRO A 129 -13.23 -43.60 23.78
CA PRO A 129 -13.60 -43.50 25.19
C PRO A 129 -12.45 -42.82 25.97
N GLU A 130 -12.80 -41.88 26.84
CA GLU A 130 -12.00 -41.20 27.89
C GLU A 130 -10.47 -41.11 27.76
#